data_AF-A0A9E4L0S8-F1
#
_entry.id   AF-A0A9E4L0S8-F1
#
_cell.length_a   1.000
_cell.length_b   1.000
_cell.length_c   1.000
_cell.angle_alpha   90.00
_cell.angle_beta   90.00
_cell.angle_gamma   90.00
#
_symmetry.space_group_name_H-M   'P 1'
#
loop_
_entity.id
_entity.type
_entity.pdbx_description
1 polymer ?
#
loop_
_entity_poly.entity_id
_entity_poly.type
_entity_poly.pdbx_seq_one_letter_code
_entity_poly.pdbx_strand_id
1 'polypeptide(L)'
;MSDNRLFPTSVIGSLPRPKWVIDLLLRHQSGELSDEALDAAMDKAVGFAIGLQESAGVDIISDGEWRRIGYFEVFAQMVGGFQRAEYRTQALAPEVLPDTGLSPPQQWTLQEFQQALVVEPMNYSRPIAAGGAAYLRRNTQRRTKVALPSPHMVGGRLWHAEYS
;
A
#
# COMPACT_ATOMS: atom_id res chain seq x y z
N MET A 1 30.41 2.01 -8.53
CA MET A 1 30.50 3.25 -9.32
C MET A 1 29.69 4.30 -8.57
N SER A 2 30.25 5.46 -8.28
CA SER A 2 29.48 6.60 -7.74
C SER A 2 28.50 7.06 -8.81
N ASP A 3 27.20 6.88 -8.56
CA ASP A 3 26.12 7.33 -9.43
C ASP A 3 26.10 8.87 -9.42
N ASN A 4 26.78 9.49 -10.39
CA ASN A 4 26.97 10.94 -10.48
C ASN A 4 25.79 11.66 -11.17
N ARG A 5 24.58 11.11 -11.08
CA ARG A 5 23.37 11.72 -11.64
C ARG A 5 22.95 12.93 -10.82
N LEU A 6 22.87 14.10 -11.48
CA LEU A 6 22.46 15.36 -10.87
C LEU A 6 20.97 15.39 -10.51
N PHE A 7 20.11 14.73 -11.30
CA PHE A 7 18.65 14.76 -11.15
C PHE A 7 18.05 13.34 -11.20
N PRO A 8 18.24 12.52 -10.15
CA PRO A 8 17.68 11.17 -10.12
C PRO A 8 16.15 11.20 -10.03
N THR A 9 15.52 10.40 -10.86
CA THR A 9 14.06 10.25 -10.98
C THR A 9 13.56 9.07 -10.16
N SER A 10 12.39 9.22 -9.54
CA SER A 10 11.70 8.15 -8.84
C SER A 10 10.20 8.41 -8.86
N VAL A 11 9.41 7.33 -8.79
CA VAL A 11 7.99 7.40 -8.43
C VAL A 11 7.84 7.71 -6.93
N ILE A 12 6.64 7.80 -6.35
CA ILE A 12 6.51 7.88 -4.87
C ILE A 12 6.56 6.48 -4.25
N GLY A 13 5.77 5.55 -4.78
CA GLY A 13 5.71 4.17 -4.32
C GLY A 13 4.71 3.38 -5.14
N SER A 14 3.42 3.64 -4.90
CA SER A 14 2.30 3.02 -5.62
C SER A 14 2.26 3.37 -7.11
N LEU A 15 1.97 2.38 -7.94
CA LEU A 15 1.61 2.55 -9.35
C LEU A 15 0.13 2.22 -9.55
N PRO A 16 -0.55 2.82 -10.56
CA PRO A 16 -1.90 2.40 -10.94
C PRO A 16 -1.96 0.90 -11.11
N ARG A 17 -2.87 0.25 -10.38
CA ARG A 17 -2.97 -1.21 -10.35
C ARG A 17 -3.77 -1.66 -11.58
N PRO A 18 -3.17 -2.43 -12.51
CA PRO A 18 -3.89 -2.94 -13.67
C PRO A 18 -5.06 -3.82 -13.25
N LYS A 19 -6.11 -3.87 -14.07
CA LYS A 19 -7.31 -4.69 -13.80
C LYS A 19 -6.97 -6.13 -13.42
N TRP A 20 -6.06 -6.78 -14.14
CA TRP A 20 -5.69 -8.17 -13.87
C TRP A 20 -4.98 -8.36 -12.51
N VAL A 21 -4.29 -7.35 -11.97
CA VAL A 21 -3.74 -7.40 -10.60
C VAL A 21 -4.85 -7.26 -9.57
N ILE A 22 -5.83 -6.39 -9.84
CA ILE A 22 -7.02 -6.26 -8.98
C ILE A 22 -7.78 -7.59 -8.95
N ASP A 23 -8.01 -8.21 -10.11
CA ASP A 23 -8.71 -9.49 -10.22
C ASP A 23 -7.97 -10.62 -9.45
N LEU A 24 -6.63 -10.62 -9.43
CA LEU A 24 -5.85 -11.57 -8.61
C LEU A 24 -6.09 -11.38 -7.10
N LEU A 25 -6.07 -10.14 -6.62
CA LEU A 25 -6.33 -9.83 -5.21
C LEU A 25 -7.76 -10.22 -4.80
N LEU A 26 -8.75 -9.97 -5.67
CA LEU A 26 -10.15 -10.32 -5.41
C LEU A 26 -10.36 -11.83 -5.34
N ARG A 27 -9.74 -12.60 -6.24
CA ARG A 27 -9.80 -14.07 -6.23
C ARG A 27 -9.12 -14.69 -5.01
N HIS A 28 -8.04 -14.08 -4.54
CA HIS A 28 -7.44 -14.47 -3.27
C HIS A 28 -8.36 -14.18 -2.09
N GLN A 29 -8.97 -12.99 -2.04
CA GLN A 29 -9.93 -12.62 -1.00
C GLN A 29 -11.19 -13.52 -0.99
N SER A 30 -11.63 -14.02 -2.15
CA SER A 30 -12.75 -14.97 -2.24
C SER A 30 -12.37 -16.43 -1.92
N GLY A 31 -11.08 -16.72 -1.70
CA GLY A 31 -10.57 -18.07 -1.45
C GLY A 31 -10.40 -18.92 -2.72
N GLU A 32 -10.57 -18.36 -3.91
CA GLU A 32 -10.37 -19.05 -5.20
C GLU A 32 -8.90 -19.19 -5.60
N LEU A 33 -8.00 -18.45 -4.94
CA LEU A 33 -6.57 -18.45 -5.20
C LEU A 33 -5.82 -18.69 -3.88
N SER A 34 -4.93 -19.67 -3.84
CA SER A 34 -4.09 -19.91 -2.65
C SER A 34 -3.04 -18.81 -2.47
N ASP A 35 -2.47 -18.73 -1.27
CA ASP A 35 -1.37 -17.79 -0.96
C ASP A 35 -0.18 -18.01 -1.91
N GLU A 36 0.21 -19.25 -2.16
CA GLU A 36 1.34 -19.58 -3.04
C GLU A 36 1.06 -19.19 -4.49
N ALA A 37 -0.19 -19.38 -4.94
CA ALA A 37 -0.59 -19.02 -6.29
C ALA A 37 -0.67 -17.49 -6.45
N LEU A 38 -1.14 -16.77 -5.43
CA LEU A 38 -1.11 -15.31 -5.41
C LEU A 38 0.32 -14.79 -5.44
N ASP A 39 1.21 -15.34 -4.61
CA ASP A 39 2.62 -14.92 -4.53
C ASP A 39 3.32 -15.10 -5.87
N ALA A 40 3.17 -16.25 -6.51
CA ALA A 40 3.73 -16.52 -7.84
C ALA A 40 3.18 -15.59 -8.92
N ALA A 41 1.89 -15.24 -8.85
CA ALA A 41 1.28 -14.29 -9.78
C ALA A 41 1.76 -12.85 -9.54
N MET A 42 1.91 -12.46 -8.26
CA MET A 42 2.41 -11.15 -7.86
C MET A 42 3.89 -10.96 -8.17
N ASP A 43 4.69 -12.02 -8.16
CA ASP A 43 6.07 -11.98 -8.67
C ASP A 43 6.10 -11.52 -10.12
N LYS A 44 5.32 -12.17 -11.00
CA LYS A 44 5.21 -11.76 -12.40
C LYS A 44 4.71 -10.31 -12.53
N ALA A 45 3.77 -9.94 -11.66
CA ALA A 45 3.19 -8.60 -11.69
C ALA A 45 4.20 -7.51 -11.33
N VAL A 46 4.95 -7.72 -10.26
CA VAL A 46 6.00 -6.81 -9.84
C VAL A 46 7.13 -6.78 -10.87
N GLY A 47 7.46 -7.91 -11.51
CA GLY A 47 8.39 -7.94 -12.65
C GLY A 47 7.97 -7.01 -13.78
N PHE A 48 6.67 -6.98 -14.13
CA PHE A 48 6.14 -6.04 -15.10
C PHE A 48 6.25 -4.58 -14.63
N ALA A 49 5.91 -4.28 -13.37
CA ALA A 49 6.05 -2.94 -12.79
C ALA A 49 7.49 -2.42 -12.79
N ILE A 50 8.46 -3.31 -12.51
CA ILE A 50 9.89 -3.02 -12.62
C ILE A 50 10.20 -2.65 -14.07
N GLY A 51 9.94 -3.56 -15.02
CA GLY A 51 10.26 -3.36 -16.44
C GLY A 51 9.62 -2.09 -17.04
N LEU A 52 8.41 -1.73 -16.61
CA LEU A 52 7.73 -0.49 -17.00
C LEU A 52 8.53 0.75 -16.58
N GLN A 53 8.91 0.84 -15.30
CA GLN A 53 9.70 1.97 -14.78
C GLN A 53 11.09 2.00 -15.41
N GLU A 54 11.70 0.83 -15.63
CA GLU A 54 13.00 0.71 -16.28
C GLU A 54 12.98 1.19 -17.74
N SER A 55 11.94 0.83 -18.48
CA SER A 55 11.74 1.27 -19.87
C SER A 55 11.45 2.76 -19.97
N ALA A 56 10.79 3.33 -18.94
CA ALA A 56 10.55 4.76 -18.81
C ALA A 56 11.79 5.56 -18.37
N GLY A 57 12.91 4.90 -18.06
CA GLY A 57 14.14 5.58 -17.64
C GLY A 57 14.17 6.03 -16.18
N VAL A 58 13.28 5.52 -15.32
CA VAL A 58 13.27 5.84 -13.88
C VAL A 58 14.55 5.34 -13.21
N ASP A 59 15.13 6.13 -12.30
CA ASP A 59 16.44 5.82 -11.68
C ASP A 59 16.33 5.01 -10.39
N ILE A 60 15.28 5.26 -9.60
CA ILE A 60 15.01 4.57 -8.33
C ILE A 60 13.65 3.89 -8.41
N ILE A 61 13.68 2.56 -8.44
CA ILE A 61 12.56 1.68 -8.75
C ILE A 61 11.80 1.26 -7.48
N SER A 62 10.47 1.27 -7.58
CA SER A 62 9.54 0.72 -6.59
C SER A 62 8.92 -0.59 -7.10
N ASP A 63 8.33 -1.41 -6.23
CA ASP A 63 7.51 -2.57 -6.62
C ASP A 63 6.08 -2.19 -7.05
N GLY A 64 5.78 -0.89 -7.06
CA GLY A 64 4.46 -0.35 -7.37
C GLY A 64 3.43 -0.57 -6.26
N GLU A 65 3.82 -1.14 -5.11
CA GLU A 65 2.94 -1.48 -3.99
C GLU A 65 1.76 -2.39 -4.38
N TRP A 66 1.91 -3.17 -5.46
CA TRP A 66 0.83 -3.98 -6.01
C TRP A 66 0.43 -5.16 -5.13
N ARG A 67 1.34 -5.65 -4.29
CA ARG A 67 1.08 -6.70 -3.30
C ARG A 67 0.21 -6.26 -2.12
N ARG A 68 -0.02 -4.94 -1.96
CA ARG A 68 -0.66 -4.39 -0.77
C ARG A 68 -2.14 -4.13 -1.00
N ILE A 69 -3.02 -4.71 -0.20
CA ILE A 69 -4.45 -4.39 -0.32
C ILE A 69 -4.71 -2.93 0.10
N GLY A 70 -4.05 -2.47 1.17
CA GLY A 70 -4.08 -1.09 1.63
C GLY A 70 -2.79 -0.71 2.34
N TYR A 71 -2.52 0.60 2.41
CA TYR A 71 -1.27 1.13 2.97
C TYR A 71 -1.05 0.74 4.45
N PHE A 72 -2.11 0.81 5.26
CA PHE A 72 -2.07 0.45 6.68
C PHE A 72 -2.43 -1.01 6.96
N GLU A 73 -3.34 -1.59 6.16
CA GLU A 73 -3.82 -2.96 6.36
C GLU A 73 -2.67 -3.97 6.35
N VAL A 74 -1.71 -3.83 5.43
CA VAL A 74 -0.55 -4.73 5.36
C VAL A 74 0.34 -4.60 6.59
N PHE A 75 0.47 -3.39 7.16
CA PHE A 75 1.23 -3.22 8.40
C PHE A 75 0.54 -3.93 9.56
N ALA A 76 -0.77 -3.73 9.72
CA ALA A 76 -1.56 -4.36 10.77
C ALA A 76 -1.64 -5.89 10.65
N GLN A 77 -1.53 -6.45 9.44
CA GLN A 77 -1.43 -7.89 9.23
C GLN A 77 -0.06 -8.46 9.63
N MET A 78 1.00 -7.66 9.55
CA MET A 78 2.38 -8.10 9.77
C MET A 78 2.86 -7.93 11.21
N VAL A 79 2.25 -7.02 11.97
CA VAL A 79 2.61 -6.66 13.34
C VAL A 79 1.44 -7.01 14.27
N GLY A 80 1.74 -7.59 15.43
CA GLY A 80 0.73 -7.88 16.46
C GLY A 80 0.21 -6.61 17.13
N GLY A 81 -0.92 -6.72 17.82
CA GLY A 81 -1.54 -5.63 18.56
C GLY A 81 -2.64 -4.86 17.82
N PHE A 82 -3.12 -5.42 16.72
CA PHE A 82 -4.21 -4.84 15.93
C PHE A 82 -5.44 -5.76 15.90
N GLN A 83 -6.62 -5.17 15.96
CA GLN A 83 -7.90 -5.88 15.75
C GLN A 83 -8.77 -5.11 14.76
N ARG A 84 -9.45 -5.83 13.86
CA ARG A 84 -10.40 -5.23 12.92
C ARG A 84 -11.65 -4.80 13.68
N ALA A 85 -12.04 -3.54 13.50
CA ALA A 85 -13.22 -2.97 14.11
C ALA A 85 -14.05 -2.22 13.06
N GLU A 86 -15.35 -2.12 13.35
CA GLU A 86 -16.31 -1.33 12.60
C GLU A 86 -16.75 -0.17 13.48
N TYR A 87 -16.60 1.06 12.99
CA TYR A 87 -16.96 2.25 13.73
C TYR A 87 -17.51 3.33 12.79
N ARG A 88 -18.24 4.29 13.37
CA ARG A 88 -18.75 5.45 12.65
C ARG A 88 -18.04 6.72 13.13
N THR A 89 -17.49 7.49 12.20
CA THR A 89 -16.89 8.79 12.50
C THR A 89 -17.31 9.84 11.47
N GLN A 90 -17.17 11.12 11.84
CA GLN A 90 -17.30 12.20 10.87
C GLN A 90 -16.12 12.17 9.89
N ALA A 91 -16.44 12.08 8.61
CA ALA A 91 -15.47 12.18 7.53
C ALA A 91 -15.98 13.16 6.48
N LEU A 92 -15.07 13.72 5.68
CA LEU A 92 -15.44 14.52 4.53
C LEU A 92 -16.26 13.65 3.56
N ALA A 93 -17.39 14.17 3.11
CA ALA A 93 -18.17 13.56 2.05
C ALA A 93 -17.28 13.41 0.80
N PRO A 94 -17.44 12.33 0.01
CA PRO A 94 -16.73 12.19 -1.25
C PRO A 94 -16.94 13.44 -2.11
N GLU A 95 -15.85 14.03 -2.61
CA GLU A 95 -15.93 15.22 -3.46
C GLU A 95 -16.52 14.80 -4.80
N VAL A 96 -17.81 15.07 -4.99
CA VAL A 96 -18.43 15.04 -6.31
C VAL A 96 -18.13 16.39 -6.93
N LEU A 97 -17.10 16.45 -7.79
CA LEU A 97 -16.81 17.65 -8.56
C LEU A 97 -17.98 17.88 -9.53
N PRO A 98 -18.79 18.95 -9.38
CA PRO A 98 -19.77 19.29 -10.39
C PRO A 98 -19.06 19.72 -11.69
N ASP A 99 -19.71 19.52 -12.83
CA ASP A 99 -19.26 19.99 -14.17
C ASP A 99 -19.12 21.53 -14.26
N THR A 100 -19.36 22.25 -13.16
CA THR A 100 -19.19 23.69 -13.04
C THR A 100 -17.77 24.10 -12.65
N GLY A 101 -16.89 23.16 -12.31
CA GLY A 101 -15.49 23.43 -11.92
C GLY A 101 -15.33 24.10 -10.55
N LEU A 102 -16.41 24.18 -9.76
CA LEU A 102 -16.41 24.69 -8.39
C LEU A 102 -16.42 23.52 -7.41
N SER A 103 -15.46 23.44 -6.49
CA SER A 103 -15.52 22.48 -5.39
C SER A 103 -16.75 22.78 -4.52
N PRO A 104 -17.60 21.77 -4.23
CA PRO A 104 -18.69 21.96 -3.27
C PRO A 104 -18.12 22.32 -1.89
N PRO A 105 -18.87 23.04 -1.04
CA PRO A 105 -18.47 23.27 0.34
C PRO A 105 -18.21 21.94 1.04
N GLN A 106 -17.15 21.89 1.86
CA GLN A 106 -16.79 20.69 2.63
C GLN A 106 -17.96 20.27 3.52
N GLN A 107 -18.61 19.16 3.17
CA GLN A 107 -19.67 18.56 3.95
C GLN A 107 -19.10 17.40 4.76
N TRP A 108 -19.35 17.41 6.06
CA TRP A 108 -18.97 16.32 6.96
C TRP A 108 -20.17 15.38 7.12
N THR A 109 -19.97 14.10 6.87
CA THR A 109 -20.99 13.07 7.05
C THR A 109 -20.50 11.99 8.00
N LEU A 110 -21.43 11.36 8.72
CA LEU A 110 -21.12 10.13 9.45
C LEU A 110 -20.93 9.01 8.44
N GLN A 111 -19.73 8.43 8.40
CA GLN A 111 -19.39 7.31 7.53
C GLN A 111 -18.97 6.11 8.36
N GLU A 112 -19.31 4.92 7.86
CA GLU A 112 -18.86 3.65 8.42
C GLU A 112 -17.48 3.31 7.88
N PHE A 113 -16.56 3.02 8.80
CA PHE A 113 -15.22 2.57 8.48
C PHE A 113 -15.02 1.17 9.04
N GLN A 114 -14.34 0.36 8.25
CA GLN A 114 -13.85 -0.95 8.67
C GLN A 114 -12.33 -0.96 8.48
N GLN A 115 -11.59 -0.97 9.58
CA GLN A 115 -10.12 -0.97 9.56
C GLN A 115 -9.54 -1.68 10.78
N ALA A 116 -8.27 -2.06 10.69
CA ALA A 116 -7.51 -2.51 11.84
C ALA A 116 -7.17 -1.35 12.78
N LEU A 117 -7.48 -1.49 14.06
CA LEU A 117 -7.17 -0.52 15.12
C LEU A 117 -6.15 -1.11 16.09
N VAL A 118 -5.33 -0.25 16.68
CA VAL A 118 -4.43 -0.62 17.78
C VAL A 118 -5.26 -0.93 19.01
N VAL A 119 -5.10 -2.10 19.62
CA VAL A 119 -5.86 -2.50 20.82
C VAL A 119 -4.96 -2.91 22.00
N GLU A 120 -3.67 -3.10 21.74
CA GLU A 120 -2.66 -3.46 22.73
C GLU A 120 -1.27 -3.02 22.24
N PRO A 121 -0.22 -3.06 23.09
CA PRO A 121 1.14 -2.75 22.66
C PRO A 121 1.58 -3.60 21.45
N MET A 122 2.11 -2.92 20.42
CA MET A 122 2.51 -3.59 19.18
C MET A 122 3.64 -4.61 19.42
N ASN A 123 3.50 -5.80 18.82
CA ASN A 123 4.52 -6.85 18.89
C ASN A 123 5.05 -7.19 17.49
N TYR A 124 6.34 -6.97 17.27
CA TYR A 124 7.01 -7.24 16.00
C TYR A 124 7.73 -8.60 16.03
N SER A 125 7.26 -9.54 15.21
CA SER A 125 7.78 -10.92 15.18
C SER A 125 8.38 -11.32 13.84
N ARG A 126 8.09 -10.59 12.75
CA ARG A 126 8.52 -10.97 11.39
C ARG A 126 8.76 -9.74 10.49
N PRO A 127 9.66 -9.82 9.50
CA PRO A 127 9.93 -8.71 8.58
C PRO A 127 8.69 -8.23 7.81
N ILE A 128 8.41 -6.92 7.86
CA ILE A 128 7.22 -6.32 7.22
C ILE A 128 7.37 -6.29 5.69
N ALA A 129 8.50 -5.79 5.18
CA ALA A 129 8.69 -5.55 3.75
C ALA A 129 9.99 -6.11 3.18
N ALA A 130 10.71 -6.95 3.95
CA ALA A 130 11.98 -7.53 3.52
C ALA A 130 11.83 -8.43 2.29
N GLY A 131 10.72 -9.18 2.18
CA GLY A 131 10.44 -10.02 1.01
C GLY A 131 10.36 -9.21 -0.29
N GLY A 132 9.57 -8.14 -0.29
CA GLY A 132 9.45 -7.22 -1.44
C GLY A 132 10.77 -6.50 -1.76
N ALA A 133 11.49 -6.03 -0.74
CA ALA A 133 12.80 -5.42 -0.92
C ALA A 133 13.82 -6.40 -1.54
N ALA A 134 13.83 -7.65 -1.08
CA ALA A 134 14.68 -8.69 -1.61
C ALA A 134 14.31 -9.07 -3.05
N TYR A 135 13.01 -9.11 -3.38
CA TYR A 135 12.54 -9.31 -4.74
C TYR A 135 13.03 -8.21 -5.68
N LEU A 136 12.87 -6.94 -5.30
CA LEU A 136 13.38 -5.80 -6.08
C LEU A 136 14.88 -5.91 -6.34
N ARG A 137 15.68 -6.14 -5.28
CA ARG A 137 17.13 -6.25 -5.39
C ARG A 137 17.60 -7.40 -6.30
N ARG A 138 16.82 -8.46 -6.45
CA ARG A 138 17.13 -9.59 -7.35
C ARG A 138 16.75 -9.33 -8.81
N ASN A 139 15.81 -8.42 -9.07
CA ASN A 139 15.17 -8.26 -10.38
C ASN A 139 15.49 -6.93 -11.07
N THR A 140 16.29 -6.04 -10.49
CA THR A 140 16.80 -4.84 -11.16
C THR A 140 18.21 -4.49 -10.67
N GLN A 141 19.00 -3.87 -11.55
CA GLN A 141 20.31 -3.31 -11.21
C GLN A 141 20.23 -1.83 -10.78
N ARG A 142 19.04 -1.22 -10.88
CA ARG A 142 18.82 0.16 -10.45
C ARG A 142 18.73 0.24 -8.93
N ARG A 143 18.83 1.47 -8.42
CA ARG A 143 18.50 1.72 -7.01
C ARG A 143 17.04 1.35 -6.76
N THR A 144 16.76 0.81 -5.59
CA THR A 144 15.42 0.33 -5.24
C THR A 144 14.94 1.03 -3.99
N LYS A 145 13.62 1.11 -3.84
CA LYS A 145 12.98 1.62 -2.63
C LYS A 145 11.72 0.85 -2.30
N VAL A 146 11.35 0.92 -1.02
CA VAL A 146 10.12 0.34 -0.49
C VAL A 146 9.49 1.35 0.45
N ALA A 147 8.21 1.64 0.25
CA ALA A 147 7.47 2.55 1.13
C ALA A 147 7.04 1.82 2.41
N LEU A 148 7.21 2.43 3.58
CA LEU A 148 6.67 1.94 4.85
C LEU A 148 5.88 3.04 5.53
N PRO A 149 4.76 2.72 6.22
CA PRO A 149 4.06 3.71 7.02
C PRO A 149 4.95 4.19 8.16
N SER A 150 4.93 5.50 8.41
CA SER A 150 5.65 6.07 9.56
C SER A 150 4.93 5.68 10.87
N PRO A 151 5.66 5.49 11.99
CA PRO A 151 5.04 5.21 13.29
C PRO A 151 4.01 6.26 13.70
N HIS A 152 4.26 7.53 13.39
CA HIS A 152 3.31 8.62 13.63
C HIS A 152 1.99 8.43 12.86
N MET A 153 2.05 8.04 11.58
CA MET A 153 0.84 7.78 10.81
C MET A 153 0.09 6.55 11.29
N VAL A 154 0.80 5.48 11.67
CA VAL A 154 0.19 4.29 12.25
C VAL A 154 -0.56 4.65 13.54
N GLY A 155 0.10 5.33 14.47
CA GLY A 155 -0.54 5.76 15.72
C GLY A 155 -1.70 6.73 15.49
N GLY A 156 -1.53 7.74 14.64
CA GLY A 156 -2.57 8.75 14.41
C GLY A 156 -3.77 8.26 13.59
N ARG A 157 -3.60 7.24 12.73
CA ARG A 157 -4.68 6.75 11.84
C ARG A 157 -5.37 5.49 12.36
N LEU A 158 -4.65 4.66 13.13
CA LEU A 158 -5.14 3.37 13.61
C LEU A 158 -5.44 3.37 15.12
N TRP A 159 -5.27 4.49 15.82
CA TRP A 159 -5.78 4.66 17.18
C TRP A 159 -7.25 5.08 17.17
N HIS A 160 -8.02 4.60 18.15
CA HIS A 160 -9.39 5.03 18.36
C HIS A 160 -9.71 5.08 19.86
N ALA A 161 -10.41 6.11 20.31
CA ALA A 161 -10.66 6.36 21.74
C ALA A 161 -11.39 5.22 22.47
N GLU A 162 -12.21 4.46 21.75
CA GLU A 162 -13.00 3.35 22.32
C GLU A 162 -12.27 1.99 22.26
N TYR A 163 -11.27 1.84 21.38
CA TYR A 163 -10.62 0.55 21.13
C TYR A 163 -9.17 0.48 21.61
N SER A 164 -8.49 1.62 21.78
CA SER A 164 -7.05 1.74 22.01
C SER A 164 -6.64 2.17 23.41
#